data_AF-A0A6I9Y9J1-F1
#
_entry.id   AF-A0A6I9Y9J1-F1
#
_cell.length_a   1.000
_cell.length_b   1.000
_cell.length_c   1.000
_cell.angle_alpha   90.00
_cell.angle_beta   90.00
_cell.angle_gamma   90.00
#
_symmetry.space_group_name_H-M   'P 1'
#
loop_
_entity.id
_entity.type
_entity.pdbx_description
1 polymer ?
#
loop_
_entity_poly.entity_id
_entity_poly.type
_entity_poly.pdbx_seq_one_letter_code
_entity_poly.pdbx_strand_id
1 'polypeptide(L)'
;MFARQCSSFILLPQVTLADFSFAFRYSPGGKHVPQRDCSRTPHEGTLEFISLDSHRGAAPSRRSDLESLGYCLAKWLWGALPWSAEVEDPCVVREEKERYKADIIKSPRQSSSWGALPEFHIKGSPQLT
;
A
#
# COMPACT_ATOMS: atom_id res chain seq x y z
N MET A 1 -4.96 -26.74 -48.79
CA MET A 1 -5.84 -26.63 -47.60
C MET A 1 -5.04 -26.00 -46.47
N PHE A 2 -5.69 -25.09 -45.76
CA PHE A 2 -5.16 -24.24 -44.69
C PHE A 2 -4.50 -25.02 -43.54
N ALA A 3 -3.37 -24.51 -43.06
CA ALA A 3 -3.10 -24.40 -41.63
C ALA A 3 -2.27 -23.12 -41.42
N ARG A 4 -2.95 -22.00 -41.21
CA ARG A 4 -2.29 -20.80 -40.69
C ARG A 4 -1.93 -21.09 -39.24
N GLN A 5 -0.64 -21.06 -38.96
CA GLN A 5 -0.10 -20.96 -37.60
C GLN A 5 -0.74 -19.72 -36.96
N CYS A 6 -1.77 -19.90 -36.13
CA CYS A 6 -2.19 -18.84 -35.22
C CYS A 6 -1.06 -18.68 -34.21
N SER A 7 -0.15 -17.74 -34.46
CA SER A 7 0.69 -17.17 -33.41
C SER A 7 -0.27 -16.58 -32.39
N SER A 8 -0.53 -17.31 -31.32
CA SER A 8 -1.15 -16.82 -30.10
C SER A 8 -0.23 -15.75 -29.52
N PHE A 9 -0.30 -14.53 -30.06
CA PHE A 9 0.15 -13.33 -29.38
C PHE A 9 -0.74 -13.19 -28.16
N ILE A 10 -0.31 -13.79 -27.06
CA ILE A 10 -0.85 -13.51 -25.74
C ILE A 10 -0.50 -12.04 -25.48
N LEU A 11 -1.45 -11.15 -25.75
CA LEU A 11 -1.37 -9.77 -25.28
C LEU A 11 -1.42 -9.84 -23.76
N LEU A 12 -0.28 -9.63 -23.11
CA LEU A 12 -0.27 -9.48 -21.66
C LEU A 12 -1.10 -8.24 -21.31
N PRO A 13 -1.96 -8.31 -20.28
CA PRO A 13 -2.73 -7.17 -19.84
C PRO A 13 -1.79 -6.06 -19.38
N GLN A 14 -2.02 -4.85 -19.89
CA GLN A 14 -1.28 -3.64 -19.49
C GLN A 14 -1.89 -3.06 -18.22
N VAL A 15 -1.04 -2.73 -17.24
CA VAL A 15 -1.43 -2.04 -16.00
C VAL A 15 -0.75 -0.68 -15.97
N THR A 16 -1.51 0.36 -15.65
CA THR A 16 -1.05 1.76 -15.60
C THR A 16 -1.40 2.36 -14.25
N LEU A 17 -0.48 3.15 -13.67
CA LEU A 17 -0.76 3.97 -12.49
C LEU A 17 -1.34 5.32 -12.93
N ALA A 18 -2.48 5.69 -12.35
CA ALA A 18 -3.21 6.92 -12.64
C ALA A 18 -3.47 7.74 -11.36
N ASP A 19 -4.02 8.94 -11.53
CA ASP A 19 -4.32 9.91 -10.47
C ASP A 19 -3.08 10.39 -9.68
N PHE A 20 -2.39 11.37 -10.25
CA PHE A 20 -1.21 12.00 -9.65
C PHE A 20 -1.57 13.27 -8.84
N SER A 21 -2.80 13.39 -8.35
CA SER A 21 -3.26 14.56 -7.57
C SER A 21 -2.47 14.78 -6.28
N PHE A 22 -2.01 13.69 -5.64
CA PHE A 22 -1.14 13.72 -4.46
C PHE A 22 0.36 13.57 -4.79
N ALA A 23 0.75 13.63 -6.06
CA ALA A 23 2.14 13.44 -6.45
C ALA A 23 3.02 14.57 -5.90
N PHE A 24 4.16 14.18 -5.32
CA PHE A 24 5.10 15.12 -4.73
C PHE A 24 6.45 15.05 -5.44
N ARG A 25 6.95 16.22 -5.87
CA ARG A 25 8.30 16.33 -6.44
C ARG A 25 9.34 16.31 -5.31
N TYR A 26 9.78 15.12 -4.91
CA TYR A 26 10.73 14.92 -3.81
C TYR A 26 12.16 15.46 -4.09
N SER A 27 12.51 15.72 -5.36
CA SER A 27 13.84 16.20 -5.76
C SER A 27 13.77 17.34 -6.80
N PRO A 28 13.32 18.54 -6.40
CA PRO A 28 13.34 19.69 -7.30
C PRO A 28 14.80 20.08 -7.61
N GLY A 29 15.13 20.18 -8.90
CA GLY A 29 16.49 20.51 -9.34
C GLY A 29 17.56 19.49 -8.90
N GLY A 30 17.20 18.23 -8.68
CA GLY A 30 18.12 17.18 -8.23
C GLY A 30 18.49 17.24 -6.74
N LYS A 31 17.94 18.19 -5.98
CA LYS A 31 18.16 18.30 -4.53
C LYS A 31 17.03 17.64 -3.78
N HIS A 32 17.34 16.62 -2.98
CA HIS A 32 16.34 15.92 -2.18
C HIS A 32 15.72 16.86 -1.13
N VAL A 33 14.39 16.86 -1.02
CA VAL A 33 13.68 17.61 0.02
C VAL A 33 14.03 17.01 1.40
N PRO A 34 14.47 17.83 2.38
CA PRO A 34 14.77 17.32 3.71
C PRO A 34 13.49 16.84 4.39
N GLN A 35 13.58 15.71 5.10
CA GLN A 35 12.47 15.24 5.92
C GLN A 35 12.25 16.20 7.08
N ARG A 36 11.03 16.72 7.18
CA ARG A 36 10.57 17.56 8.29
C ARG A 36 9.16 17.15 8.62
N ASP A 37 8.96 16.63 9.81
CA ASP A 37 7.63 16.30 10.33
C ASP A 37 6.80 17.59 10.45
N CYS A 38 5.49 17.49 10.30
CA CYS A 38 4.55 18.61 10.31
C CYS A 38 4.84 19.71 9.26
N SER A 39 5.59 19.40 8.20
CA SER A 39 5.84 20.35 7.09
C SER A 39 4.69 20.43 6.09
N ARG A 40 3.77 19.46 6.15
CA ARG A 40 2.57 19.33 5.32
C ARG A 40 1.37 18.90 6.16
N THR A 41 0.20 18.89 5.53
CA THR A 41 -1.02 18.32 6.10
C THR A 41 -0.78 16.85 6.46
N PRO A 42 -0.89 16.46 7.75
CA PRO A 42 -0.77 15.07 8.14
C PRO A 42 -1.97 14.27 7.62
N HIS A 43 -1.77 12.97 7.46
CA HIS A 43 -2.83 12.03 7.07
C HIS A 43 -3.40 12.28 5.66
N GLU A 44 -2.61 12.91 4.79
CA GLU A 44 -2.99 13.20 3.41
C GLU A 44 -2.94 11.92 2.53
N GLY A 45 -4.09 11.51 2.01
CA GLY A 45 -4.28 10.33 1.16
C GLY A 45 -5.17 9.25 1.82
N THR A 46 -5.18 8.05 1.24
CA THR A 46 -5.96 6.92 1.79
C THR A 46 -5.30 6.37 3.06
N LEU A 47 -5.89 6.64 4.23
CA LEU A 47 -5.36 6.29 5.56
C LEU A 47 -4.81 4.86 5.66
N GLU A 48 -5.50 3.89 5.07
CA GLU A 48 -5.08 2.49 5.07
C GLU A 48 -3.70 2.27 4.41
N PHE A 49 -3.38 3.01 3.35
CA PHE A 49 -2.21 2.78 2.48
C PHE A 49 -1.13 3.85 2.56
N ILE A 50 -1.41 5.04 3.12
CA ILE A 50 -0.39 6.08 3.22
C ILE A 50 0.78 5.65 4.12
N SER A 51 1.98 6.13 3.81
CA SER A 51 3.18 5.86 4.61
C SER A 51 3.15 6.55 5.98
N LEU A 52 4.01 6.10 6.89
CA LEU A 52 4.25 6.76 8.17
C LEU A 52 4.74 8.22 8.02
N ASP A 53 5.46 8.54 6.95
CA ASP A 53 5.87 9.92 6.65
C ASP A 53 4.65 10.81 6.42
N SER A 54 3.69 10.31 5.63
CA SER A 54 2.42 11.01 5.35
C SER A 54 1.57 11.15 6.62
N HIS A 55 1.53 10.14 7.50
CA HIS A 55 0.87 10.26 8.81
C HIS A 55 1.50 11.36 9.69
N ARG A 56 2.81 11.58 9.59
CA ARG A 56 3.52 12.63 10.34
C ARG A 56 3.47 14.01 9.67
N GLY A 57 2.81 14.13 8.52
CA GLY A 57 2.83 15.37 7.71
C GLY A 57 4.24 15.70 7.19
N ALA A 58 5.09 14.68 7.01
CA ALA A 58 6.38 14.85 6.36
C ALA A 58 6.22 14.78 4.83
N ALA A 59 7.14 15.44 4.11
CA ALA A 59 7.18 15.35 2.66
C ALA A 59 7.42 13.89 2.21
N PRO A 60 6.56 13.31 1.34
CA PRO A 60 6.76 11.97 0.81
C PRO A 60 8.10 11.85 0.09
N SER A 61 8.72 10.69 0.23
CA SER A 61 9.96 10.34 -0.47
C SER A 61 9.83 8.97 -1.13
N ARG A 62 10.86 8.54 -1.84
CA ARG A 62 10.90 7.21 -2.47
C ARG A 62 10.58 6.06 -1.50
N ARG A 63 10.94 6.18 -0.22
CA ARG A 63 10.64 5.15 0.78
C ARG A 63 9.15 5.10 1.12
N SER A 64 8.48 6.26 1.06
CA SER A 64 7.06 6.41 1.33
C SER A 64 6.23 5.68 0.27
N ASP A 65 6.66 5.75 -1.01
CA ASP A 65 6.03 5.02 -2.10
C ASP A 65 6.18 3.50 -1.93
N LEU A 66 7.38 3.01 -1.58
CA LEU A 66 7.63 1.59 -1.34
C LEU A 66 6.86 1.06 -0.12
N GLU A 67 6.74 1.86 0.93
CA GLU A 67 5.96 1.51 2.12
C GLU A 67 4.47 1.37 1.77
N SER A 68 3.93 2.33 1.02
CA SER A 68 2.54 2.31 0.56
C SER A 68 2.26 1.11 -0.37
N LEU A 69 3.17 0.84 -1.31
CA LEU A 69 3.10 -0.35 -2.16
C LEU A 69 3.16 -1.64 -1.35
N GLY A 70 4.00 -1.70 -0.32
CA GLY A 70 4.06 -2.84 0.60
C GLY A 70 2.72 -3.12 1.29
N TYR A 71 2.02 -2.07 1.73
CA TYR A 71 0.66 -2.21 2.28
C TYR A 71 -0.35 -2.70 1.23
N CYS A 72 -0.29 -2.21 -0.01
CA CYS A 72 -1.13 -2.71 -1.11
C CYS A 72 -0.90 -4.20 -1.37
N LEU A 73 0.36 -4.62 -1.47
CA LEU A 73 0.72 -6.03 -1.70
C LEU A 73 0.23 -6.92 -0.55
N ALA A 74 0.44 -6.50 0.70
CA ALA A 74 -0.05 -7.21 1.87
C ALA A 74 -1.58 -7.35 1.86
N LYS A 75 -2.29 -6.26 1.56
CA LYS A 75 -3.76 -6.25 1.44
C LYS A 75 -4.24 -7.18 0.32
N TRP A 76 -3.57 -7.21 -0.83
CA TRP A 76 -3.95 -8.10 -1.92
C TRP A 76 -3.71 -9.58 -1.61
N LEU A 77 -2.64 -9.89 -0.87
CA LEU A 77 -2.30 -11.27 -0.50
C LEU A 77 -3.19 -11.82 0.62
N TRP A 78 -3.53 -11.00 1.62
CA TRP A 78 -4.23 -11.45 2.83
C TRP A 78 -5.65 -10.90 2.99
N GLY A 79 -6.11 -10.03 2.09
CA GLY A 79 -7.45 -9.43 2.10
C GLY A 79 -7.63 -8.29 3.11
N ALA A 80 -6.88 -8.29 4.22
CA ALA A 80 -6.93 -7.24 5.24
C ALA A 80 -5.54 -6.89 5.77
N LEU A 81 -5.41 -5.66 6.25
CA LEU A 81 -4.29 -5.19 7.06
C LEU A 81 -4.72 -5.19 8.53
N PRO A 82 -3.77 -5.27 9.48
CA PRO A 82 -4.07 -5.26 10.90
C PRO A 82 -4.89 -4.06 11.38
N TRP A 83 -4.73 -2.91 10.73
CA TRP A 83 -5.45 -1.67 11.03
C TRP A 83 -6.67 -1.42 10.12
N SER A 84 -7.07 -2.37 9.24
CA SER A 84 -8.19 -2.17 8.30
C SER A 84 -9.54 -1.92 8.99
N ALA A 85 -9.72 -2.34 10.25
CA ALA A 85 -10.95 -2.12 11.01
C ALA A 85 -11.02 -0.71 11.65
N GLU A 86 -9.88 -0.06 11.85
CA GLU A 86 -9.73 1.17 12.63
C GLU A 86 -9.36 2.38 11.75
N VAL A 87 -9.68 2.31 10.44
CA VAL A 87 -9.27 3.32 9.44
C VAL A 87 -9.89 4.70 9.71
N GLU A 88 -10.92 4.79 10.55
CA GLU A 88 -11.56 6.04 10.95
C GLU A 88 -10.68 6.89 11.89
N ASP A 89 -9.74 6.28 12.63
CA ASP A 89 -8.82 6.98 13.53
C ASP A 89 -7.38 6.99 12.96
N PRO A 90 -6.91 8.14 12.43
CA PRO A 90 -5.57 8.24 11.87
C PRO A 90 -4.43 7.99 12.88
N CYS A 91 -4.67 8.20 14.17
CA CYS A 91 -3.68 7.96 15.23
C CYS A 91 -3.51 6.47 15.47
N VAL A 92 -4.63 5.73 15.57
CA VAL A 92 -4.61 4.26 15.75
C VAL A 92 -3.95 3.59 14.56
N VAL A 93 -4.30 3.99 13.33
CA VAL A 93 -3.66 3.45 12.12
C VAL A 93 -2.15 3.70 12.11
N ARG A 94 -1.71 4.90 12.50
CA ARG A 94 -0.28 5.23 12.58
C ARG A 94 0.44 4.35 13.60
N GLU A 95 -0.12 4.22 14.81
CA GLU A 95 0.47 3.46 15.90
C GLU A 95 0.62 1.98 15.55
N GLU A 96 -0.41 1.38 14.95
CA GLU A 96 -0.33 -0.01 14.48
C GLU A 96 0.70 -0.18 13.36
N LYS A 97 0.78 0.75 12.39
CA LYS A 97 1.85 0.75 11.37
C LYS A 97 3.26 0.80 11.99
N GLU A 98 3.47 1.65 13.00
CA GLU A 98 4.76 1.76 13.70
C GLU A 98 5.11 0.47 14.44
N ARG A 99 4.12 -0.12 15.12
CA ARG A 99 4.26 -1.40 15.83
C ARG A 99 4.65 -2.53 14.88
N TYR A 100 3.89 -2.75 13.81
CA TYR A 100 4.18 -3.81 12.84
C TYR A 100 5.52 -3.60 12.14
N LYS A 101 5.89 -2.35 11.82
CA LYS A 101 7.20 -2.05 11.26
C LYS A 101 8.33 -2.40 12.22
N ALA A 102 8.19 -2.09 13.50
CA ALA A 102 9.16 -2.46 14.53
C ALA A 102 9.27 -3.98 14.69
N ASP A 103 8.16 -4.71 14.64
CA ASP A 103 8.13 -6.17 14.80
C ASP A 103 8.80 -6.89 13.61
N ILE A 104 8.59 -6.41 12.39
CA ILE A 104 9.29 -6.91 11.19
C ILE A 104 10.80 -6.69 11.30
N ILE A 105 11.24 -5.51 11.76
CA ILE A 105 12.67 -5.19 11.92
C ILE A 105 13.32 -6.08 12.99
N LYS A 106 12.64 -6.27 14.12
CA LYS A 106 13.14 -7.11 15.22
C LYS A 106 13.16 -8.59 14.86
N SER A 107 12.21 -9.06 14.05
CA SER A 107 12.05 -10.47 13.74
C SER A 107 11.60 -10.71 12.29
N PRO A 108 12.52 -10.61 11.31
CA PRO A 108 12.20 -10.77 9.89
C PRO A 108 11.59 -12.13 9.54
N ARG A 109 11.76 -13.13 10.41
CA ARG A 109 11.33 -14.52 10.24
C ARG A 109 9.97 -14.85 10.87
N GLN A 110 9.38 -13.96 11.67
CA GLN A 110 8.11 -14.22 12.39
C GLN A 110 6.88 -13.50 11.77
N SER A 111 6.78 -13.44 10.44
CA SER A 111 5.57 -12.90 9.78
C SER A 111 4.33 -13.80 9.91
N SER A 112 4.40 -14.91 10.65
CA SER A 112 3.28 -15.84 10.82
C SER A 112 2.09 -15.26 11.59
N SER A 113 2.25 -14.14 12.32
CA SER A 113 1.11 -13.47 12.97
C SER A 113 0.18 -12.75 11.99
N TRP A 114 0.64 -12.47 10.75
CA TRP A 114 -0.21 -11.90 9.70
C TRP A 114 -1.33 -12.86 9.25
N GLY A 115 -1.22 -14.15 9.58
CA GLY A 115 -2.25 -15.16 9.33
C GLY A 115 -3.31 -15.29 10.43
N ALA A 116 -3.23 -14.51 11.53
CA ALA A 116 -4.17 -14.56 12.65
C ALA A 116 -5.24 -13.45 12.61
N LEU A 117 -5.51 -12.87 11.43
CA LEU A 117 -6.66 -11.99 11.25
C LEU A 117 -7.93 -12.85 11.22
N PRO A 118 -9.02 -12.44 11.91
CA PRO A 118 -10.26 -13.21 11.90
C PRO A 118 -10.71 -13.38 10.46
N GLU A 119 -11.11 -14.60 10.09
CA GLU A 119 -11.71 -14.89 8.79
C GLU A 119 -12.90 -13.96 8.56
N PHE A 120 -12.68 -12.88 7.81
CA PHE A 120 -13.79 -12.10 7.30
C PHE A 120 -14.44 -12.93 6.19
N HIS A 121 -15.55 -13.55 6.57
CA HIS A 121 -16.48 -14.25 5.70
C HIS A 121 -16.77 -13.39 4.48
N ILE A 122 -16.18 -13.76 3.33
CA ILE A 122 -16.53 -13.21 2.02
C ILE A 122 -17.99 -13.58 1.78
N LYS A 123 -18.92 -12.70 2.13
CA LYS A 123 -20.33 -12.85 1.76
C LYS A 123 -20.45 -12.71 0.25
N GLY A 124 -20.64 -13.85 -0.40
CA GLY A 124 -21.46 -14.00 -1.59
C GLY A 124 -20.95 -13.30 -2.85
N SER A 125 -20.16 -14.03 -3.64
CA SER A 125 -20.16 -13.83 -5.09
C SER A 125 -21.58 -13.98 -5.62
N PRO A 126 -22.13 -13.04 -6.43
CA PRO A 126 -23.36 -13.29 -7.15
C PRO A 126 -23.08 -14.38 -8.18
N GLN A 127 -23.77 -15.51 -8.06
CA GLN A 127 -23.80 -16.50 -9.13
C GLN A 127 -24.53 -15.87 -10.32
N LEU A 128 -23.81 -15.67 -11.42
CA LEU A 128 -24.42 -15.40 -12.72
C LEU A 128 -25.09 -16.71 -13.18
N THR A 129 -26.40 -16.78 -13.04
CA THR A 129 -27.29 -17.65 -13.84
C THR A 129 -27.89 -16.85 -14.98
#